data_AF-A0A0F5W051-F1
#
_entry.id   AF-A0A0F5W051-F1
#
_cell.length_a   1.000
_cell.length_b   1.000
_cell.length_c   1.000
_cell.angle_alpha   90.00
_cell.angle_beta   90.00
_cell.angle_gamma   90.00
#
_symmetry.space_group_name_H-M   'P 1'
#
loop_
_entity.id
_entity.type
_entity.pdbx_description
1 polymer ?
#
loop_
_entity_poly.entity_id
_entity_poly.type
_entity_poly.pdbx_seq_one_letter_code
_entity_poly.pdbx_strand_id
1 'polypeptide(L)'
;MVRYAEPGAAEWVESGGGPLIAVPETVLPFWAGADGDELASDYDRACEVDGYVGLLPVGDSAALVLGDEPASTTYLPDHGIFVRWSAGESEERLLAEVPAALDSAVWGPEVAWNVPGPVLLFDAAWPGNDSLRTDHVWIALEPGRYAVRAAHVRPGPETWLGLVQLRPLAHG
;
A
#
# COMPACT_ATOMS: atom_id res chain seq x y z
N MET A 1 -4.65 6.74 -23.78
CA MET A 1 -5.55 7.83 -23.37
C MET A 1 -4.89 8.47 -22.17
N VAL A 2 -4.32 9.67 -22.31
CA VAL A 2 -3.60 10.33 -21.21
C VAL A 2 -4.66 10.89 -20.26
N ARG A 3 -4.76 10.33 -19.05
CA ARG A 3 -5.55 10.92 -17.97
C ARG A 3 -4.79 12.14 -17.47
N TYR A 4 -5.36 13.32 -17.65
CA TYR A 4 -4.88 14.51 -16.95
C TYR A 4 -5.41 14.42 -15.53
N ALA A 5 -4.55 14.08 -14.57
CA ALA A 5 -4.87 14.27 -13.16
C ALA A 5 -5.03 15.78 -12.91
N GLU A 6 -6.18 16.19 -12.39
CA GLU A 6 -6.35 17.57 -11.94
C GLU A 6 -5.36 17.84 -10.80
N PRO A 7 -4.74 19.03 -10.72
CA PRO A 7 -3.81 19.34 -9.64
C PRO A 7 -4.54 19.25 -8.29
N GLY A 8 -4.18 18.24 -7.49
CA GLY A 8 -4.85 17.90 -6.23
C GLY A 8 -5.64 16.59 -6.23
N ALA A 9 -5.76 15.90 -7.37
CA ALA A 9 -6.27 14.54 -7.43
C ALA A 9 -5.22 13.56 -6.89
N ALA A 10 -5.64 12.56 -6.11
CA ALA A 10 -4.73 11.57 -5.55
C ALA A 10 -4.30 10.60 -6.66
N GLU A 11 -3.05 10.14 -6.63
CA GLU A 11 -2.61 9.08 -7.56
C GLU A 11 -3.04 7.72 -7.00
N TRP A 12 -3.79 6.95 -7.80
CA TRP A 12 -4.31 5.64 -7.43
C TRP A 12 -3.56 4.54 -8.18
N VAL A 13 -3.22 3.49 -7.43
CA VAL A 13 -2.76 2.22 -8.00
C VAL A 13 -3.93 1.27 -8.03
N GLU A 14 -4.27 0.79 -9.22
CA GLU A 14 -5.29 -0.22 -9.41
C GLU A 14 -4.74 -1.62 -9.08
N SER A 15 -5.55 -2.45 -8.43
CA SER A 15 -5.24 -3.88 -8.28
C SER A 15 -5.81 -4.67 -9.45
N GLY A 16 -4.97 -5.50 -10.07
CA GLY A 16 -5.33 -6.48 -11.09
C GLY A 16 -6.02 -7.74 -10.54
N GLY A 17 -6.37 -7.76 -9.26
CA GLY A 17 -7.04 -8.88 -8.58
C GLY A 17 -6.22 -9.52 -7.45
N GLY A 18 -4.99 -9.06 -7.21
CA GLY A 18 -4.13 -9.50 -6.12
C GLY A 18 -3.79 -8.37 -5.13
N PRO A 19 -2.91 -8.63 -4.15
CA PRO A 19 -2.48 -7.61 -3.22
C PRO A 19 -1.69 -6.50 -3.94
N LEU A 20 -1.78 -5.29 -3.42
CA LEU A 20 -0.82 -4.25 -3.75
C LEU A 20 0.35 -4.32 -2.78
N ILE A 21 1.52 -3.84 -3.21
CA ILE A 21 2.74 -3.93 -2.43
C ILE A 21 3.51 -2.62 -2.47
N ALA A 22 4.06 -2.23 -1.31
CA ALA A 22 5.00 -1.13 -1.19
C ALA A 22 6.42 -1.68 -0.97
N VAL A 23 7.29 -1.51 -1.96
CA VAL A 23 8.67 -2.04 -1.95
C VAL A 23 9.66 -0.88 -1.84
N PRO A 24 10.65 -0.93 -0.93
CA PRO A 24 11.70 0.08 -0.91
C PRO A 24 12.49 0.13 -2.23
N GLU A 25 12.76 1.34 -2.72
CA GLU A 25 13.46 1.58 -3.99
C GLU A 25 14.77 0.79 -4.07
N THR A 26 15.52 0.73 -2.96
CA THR A 26 16.83 0.08 -2.89
C THR A 26 16.79 -1.43 -3.16
N VAL A 27 15.64 -2.07 -2.95
CA VAL A 27 15.45 -3.52 -3.17
C VAL A 27 14.45 -3.83 -4.27
N LEU A 28 13.91 -2.81 -4.93
CA LEU A 28 12.90 -2.94 -5.98
C LEU A 28 13.33 -3.91 -7.10
N PRO A 29 14.60 -3.94 -7.57
CA PRO A 29 15.02 -4.89 -8.61
C PRO A 29 14.99 -6.38 -8.19
N PHE A 30 14.86 -6.67 -6.89
CA PHE A 30 14.78 -8.03 -6.37
C PHE A 30 13.35 -8.56 -6.26
N TRP A 31 12.33 -7.71 -6.48
CA TRP A 31 10.95 -8.16 -6.58
C TRP A 31 10.69 -8.68 -7.99
N ALA A 32 10.49 -10.00 -8.13
CA ALA A 32 10.25 -10.66 -9.41
C ALA A 32 8.78 -10.67 -9.83
N GLY A 33 7.86 -10.28 -8.95
CA GLY A 33 6.42 -10.34 -9.20
C GLY A 33 5.94 -11.78 -9.46
N ALA A 34 5.03 -11.94 -10.42
CA ALA A 34 4.49 -13.23 -10.84
C ALA A 34 5.42 -13.99 -11.81
N ASP A 35 6.48 -13.36 -12.32
CA ASP A 35 7.41 -13.96 -13.29
C ASP A 35 8.50 -14.85 -12.62
N GLY A 36 8.47 -14.98 -11.29
CA GLY A 36 9.44 -15.79 -10.55
C GLY A 36 9.37 -17.28 -10.89
N ASP A 37 10.53 -17.91 -11.09
CA ASP A 37 10.67 -19.36 -11.41
C ASP A 37 10.94 -20.22 -10.16
N GLU A 38 10.71 -19.66 -8.97
CA GLU A 38 10.81 -20.41 -7.70
C GLU A 38 9.54 -21.23 -7.43
N LEU A 39 9.60 -22.13 -6.44
CA LEU A 39 8.44 -22.96 -6.05
C LEU A 39 7.20 -22.13 -5.67
N ALA A 40 7.40 -20.89 -5.25
CA ALA A 40 6.37 -19.87 -5.10
C ALA A 40 6.95 -18.54 -5.61
N SER A 41 6.22 -17.85 -6.49
CA SER A 41 6.62 -16.52 -6.95
C SER A 41 6.52 -15.49 -5.81
N ASP A 42 7.13 -14.32 -5.99
CA ASP A 42 6.97 -13.21 -5.05
C ASP A 42 5.50 -12.80 -4.92
N TYR A 43 4.76 -12.84 -6.03
CA TYR A 43 3.31 -12.62 -6.04
C TYR A 43 2.54 -13.67 -5.23
N ASP A 44 2.88 -14.96 -5.36
CA ASP A 44 2.23 -16.03 -4.58
C ASP A 44 2.46 -15.82 -3.08
N ARG A 45 3.70 -15.50 -2.70
CA ARG A 45 4.06 -15.18 -1.31
C ARG A 45 3.28 -13.99 -0.77
N ALA A 46 2.99 -12.97 -1.61
CA ALA A 46 2.16 -11.83 -1.24
C ALA A 46 0.70 -12.22 -1.06
N CYS A 47 0.17 -13.09 -1.92
CA CYS A 47 -1.21 -13.58 -1.82
C CYS A 47 -1.44 -14.44 -0.57
N GLU A 48 -0.42 -15.14 -0.09
CA GLU A 48 -0.49 -15.96 1.12
C GLU A 48 -0.41 -15.14 2.43
N VAL A 49 -0.19 -13.82 2.36
CA VAL A 49 -0.20 -12.97 3.55
C VAL A 49 -1.62 -12.86 4.10
N ASP A 50 -1.84 -13.46 5.27
CA ASP A 50 -3.09 -13.35 6.00
C ASP A 50 -3.30 -11.92 6.56
N GLY A 51 -4.52 -11.39 6.36
CA GLY A 51 -4.95 -10.12 6.93
C GLY A 51 -4.60 -8.89 6.09
N TYR A 52 -4.80 -7.72 6.67
CA TYR A 52 -4.74 -6.45 5.94
C TYR A 52 -3.32 -5.98 5.61
N VAL A 53 -2.34 -6.33 6.45
CA VAL A 53 -0.94 -5.92 6.30
C VAL A 53 0.01 -7.04 6.68
N GLY A 54 1.07 -7.21 5.91
CA GLY A 54 2.17 -8.12 6.25
C GLY A 54 3.49 -7.65 5.64
N LEU A 55 4.60 -8.22 6.11
CA LEU A 55 5.93 -7.92 5.63
C LEU A 55 6.53 -9.15 4.97
N LEU A 56 7.07 -8.97 3.77
CA LEU A 56 7.81 -10.01 3.05
C LEU A 56 9.27 -9.59 2.85
N PRO A 57 10.24 -10.50 3.08
CA PRO A 57 11.64 -10.20 2.80
C PRO A 57 11.86 -10.02 1.29
N VAL A 58 12.58 -8.97 0.91
CA VAL A 58 12.99 -8.65 -0.47
C VAL A 58 14.41 -8.08 -0.42
N GLY A 59 15.36 -8.78 -1.05
CA GLY A 59 16.78 -8.41 -0.95
C GLY A 59 17.25 -8.37 0.51
N ASP A 60 17.81 -7.23 0.93
CA ASP A 60 18.27 -6.96 2.29
C ASP A 60 17.27 -6.16 3.14
N SER A 61 16.04 -5.99 2.65
CA SER A 61 14.96 -5.25 3.31
C SER A 61 13.65 -6.05 3.29
N ALA A 62 12.53 -5.40 3.55
CA ALA A 62 11.20 -5.98 3.46
C ALA A 62 10.24 -5.09 2.66
N ALA A 63 9.34 -5.72 1.92
CA ALA A 63 8.19 -5.09 1.30
C ALA A 63 6.97 -5.18 2.20
N LEU A 64 6.12 -4.15 2.15
CA LEU A 64 4.84 -4.09 2.83
C LEU A 64 3.72 -4.54 1.88
N VAL A 65 3.06 -5.64 2.22
CA VAL A 65 1.89 -6.16 1.51
C VAL A 65 0.63 -5.52 2.06
N LEU A 66 -0.24 -5.04 1.17
CA LEU A 66 -1.58 -4.54 1.46
C LEU A 66 -2.60 -5.60 1.01
N GLY A 67 -2.96 -6.50 1.92
CA GLY A 67 -3.69 -7.75 1.66
C GLY A 67 -5.20 -7.69 1.88
N ASP A 68 -5.82 -8.83 2.21
CA ASP A 68 -7.28 -9.03 2.30
C ASP A 68 -7.96 -9.01 0.92
N GLU A 69 -8.82 -8.05 0.61
CA GLU A 69 -9.46 -7.95 -0.72
C GLU A 69 -8.68 -7.05 -1.69
N PRO A 70 -8.72 -7.32 -3.00
CA PRO A 70 -8.21 -6.40 -4.03
C PRO A 70 -8.87 -5.03 -3.92
N ALA A 71 -8.08 -3.96 -3.87
CA ALA A 71 -8.59 -2.60 -3.75
C ALA A 71 -7.63 -1.59 -4.35
N SER A 72 -8.17 -0.66 -5.14
CA SER A 72 -7.43 0.53 -5.57
C SER A 72 -6.90 1.27 -4.36
N THR A 73 -5.64 1.69 -4.40
CA THR A 73 -5.00 2.30 -3.24
C THR A 73 -4.25 3.57 -3.62
N THR A 74 -4.40 4.60 -2.79
CA THR A 74 -3.59 5.81 -2.83
C THR A 74 -2.83 6.01 -1.53
N TYR A 75 -1.85 6.92 -1.53
CA TYR A 75 -1.12 7.34 -0.34
C TYR A 75 -1.35 8.82 -0.05
N LEU A 76 -1.74 9.13 1.19
CA LEU A 76 -1.95 10.50 1.66
C LEU A 76 -0.79 10.91 2.59
N PRO A 77 0.18 11.70 2.09
CA PRO A 77 1.40 12.00 2.83
C PRO A 77 1.15 12.82 4.10
N ASP A 78 0.19 13.74 4.09
CA ASP A 78 -0.16 14.58 5.25
C ASP A 78 -0.65 13.76 6.46
N HIS A 79 -1.17 12.56 6.19
CA HIS A 79 -1.68 11.63 7.21
C HIS A 79 -0.77 10.43 7.44
N GLY A 80 0.20 10.18 6.56
CA GLY A 80 1.06 9.00 6.59
C GLY A 80 0.27 7.70 6.41
N ILE A 81 -0.74 7.68 5.52
CA ILE A 81 -1.63 6.53 5.37
C ILE A 81 -1.77 6.10 3.91
N PHE A 82 -1.95 4.80 3.71
CA PHE A 82 -2.58 4.27 2.52
C PHE A 82 -4.09 4.22 2.72
N VAL A 83 -4.84 4.66 1.71
CA VAL A 83 -6.30 4.56 1.66
C VAL A 83 -6.65 3.56 0.57
N ARG A 84 -7.31 2.48 0.96
CA ARG A 84 -7.74 1.38 0.10
C ARG A 84 -9.24 1.50 -0.13
N TRP A 85 -9.64 1.69 -1.40
CA TRP A 85 -11.02 1.87 -1.79
C TRP A 85 -11.71 0.51 -1.94
N SER A 86 -12.44 0.08 -0.91
CA SER A 86 -13.23 -1.16 -0.95
C SER A 86 -14.64 -0.93 -1.51
N ALA A 87 -15.31 0.15 -1.12
CA ALA A 87 -16.59 0.58 -1.70
C ALA A 87 -16.80 2.10 -1.55
N GLY A 88 -17.48 2.71 -2.52
CA GLY A 88 -17.81 4.13 -2.50
C GLY A 88 -18.27 4.64 -3.87
N GLU A 89 -18.94 5.78 -3.90
CA GLU A 89 -19.52 6.34 -5.13
C GLU A 89 -18.50 7.11 -5.99
N SER A 90 -17.51 7.76 -5.37
CA SER A 90 -16.55 8.64 -6.05
C SER A 90 -15.30 8.85 -5.21
N GLU A 91 -14.17 9.09 -5.87
CA GLU A 91 -12.88 9.38 -5.24
C GLU A 91 -12.96 10.60 -4.31
N GLU A 92 -13.53 11.73 -4.77
CA GLU A 92 -13.52 12.95 -3.96
C GLU A 92 -14.29 12.80 -2.65
N ARG A 93 -15.45 12.11 -2.69
CA ARG A 93 -16.23 11.85 -1.48
C ARG A 93 -15.50 10.89 -0.54
N LEU A 94 -14.88 9.86 -1.10
CA LEU A 94 -14.12 8.90 -0.31
C LEU A 94 -12.96 9.58 0.43
N LEU A 95 -12.19 10.43 -0.25
CA LEU A 95 -11.09 11.17 0.34
C LEU A 95 -11.56 12.18 1.39
N ALA A 96 -12.72 12.82 1.19
CA ALA A 96 -13.31 13.74 2.18
C ALA A 96 -13.70 13.04 3.50
N GLU A 97 -13.99 11.75 3.48
CA GLU A 97 -14.34 10.97 4.69
C GLU A 97 -13.12 10.46 5.48
N VAL A 98 -11.91 10.57 4.91
CA VAL A 98 -10.68 10.05 5.54
C VAL A 98 -10.45 10.57 6.96
N PRO A 99 -10.59 11.88 7.27
CA PRO A 99 -10.40 12.36 8.64
C PRO A 99 -11.33 11.69 9.65
N ALA A 100 -12.63 11.59 9.33
CA ALA A 100 -13.61 10.93 10.19
C ALA A 100 -13.36 9.41 10.30
N ALA A 101 -12.88 8.80 9.21
CA ALA A 101 -12.49 7.40 9.21
C ALA A 101 -11.28 7.13 10.12
N LEU A 102 -10.29 8.04 10.14
CA LEU A 102 -9.13 7.95 11.05
C LEU A 102 -9.54 8.07 12.52
N ASP A 103 -10.46 8.99 12.85
CA ASP A 103 -10.95 9.18 14.22
C ASP A 103 -11.74 7.98 14.74
N SER A 104 -12.44 7.25 13.86
CA SER A 104 -13.27 6.09 14.20
C SER A 104 -12.56 4.75 14.01
N ALA A 105 -11.33 4.75 13.47
CA ALA A 105 -10.59 3.53 13.15
C ALA A 105 -10.30 2.68 14.38
N VAL A 106 -10.78 1.43 14.35
CA VAL A 106 -10.37 0.38 15.28
C VAL A 106 -9.16 -0.34 14.69
N TRP A 107 -7.97 0.05 15.15
CA TRP A 107 -6.72 -0.46 14.62
C TRP A 107 -6.43 -1.90 15.05
N GLY A 108 -6.00 -2.70 14.09
CA GLY A 108 -5.45 -4.04 14.31
C GLY A 108 -4.03 -4.02 14.90
N PRO A 109 -3.39 -5.19 14.98
CA PRO A 109 -2.02 -5.31 15.49
C PRO A 109 -1.03 -4.49 14.64
N GLU A 110 0.00 -3.96 15.31
CA GLU A 110 1.09 -3.22 14.67
C GLU A 110 2.23 -4.19 14.28
N VAL A 111 2.73 -4.05 13.05
CA VAL A 111 4.01 -4.62 12.61
C VAL A 111 5.06 -3.52 12.50
N ALA A 112 6.33 -3.87 12.69
CA ALA A 112 7.41 -2.90 12.58
C ALA A 112 8.18 -3.09 11.27
N TRP A 113 8.20 -2.05 10.44
CA TRP A 113 8.83 -2.04 9.14
C TRP A 113 10.05 -1.14 9.15
N ASN A 114 11.22 -1.68 8.80
CA ASN A 114 12.43 -0.89 8.61
C ASN A 114 12.51 -0.47 7.16
N VAL A 115 12.54 0.83 6.91
CA VAL A 115 12.50 1.42 5.58
C VAL A 115 13.83 2.13 5.33
N PRO A 116 14.57 1.80 4.26
CA PRO A 116 15.86 2.41 3.95
C PRO A 116 15.74 3.78 3.25
N GLY A 117 14.53 4.20 2.87
CA GLY A 117 14.28 5.45 2.14
C GLY A 117 12.96 5.38 1.37
N PRO A 118 12.85 6.02 0.19
CA PRO A 118 11.62 6.01 -0.58
C PRO A 118 11.13 4.61 -0.94
N VAL A 119 9.81 4.47 -1.06
CA VAL A 119 9.14 3.22 -1.39
C VAL A 119 8.20 3.42 -2.57
N LEU A 120 8.03 2.38 -3.37
CA LEU A 120 7.14 2.35 -4.52
C LEU A 120 5.94 1.46 -4.22
N LEU A 121 4.73 2.02 -4.29
CA LEU A 121 3.47 1.26 -4.27
C LEU A 121 3.11 0.86 -5.70
N PHE A 122 2.84 -0.41 -5.95
CA PHE A 122 2.40 -0.94 -7.24
C PHE A 122 1.67 -2.29 -7.06
N ASP A 123 1.14 -2.84 -8.16
CA ASP A 123 0.54 -4.18 -8.16
C ASP A 123 1.59 -5.28 -8.05
N ALA A 124 1.42 -6.17 -7.06
CA ALA A 124 2.42 -7.17 -6.70
C ALA A 124 2.75 -8.18 -7.82
N ALA A 125 1.90 -8.33 -8.83
CA ALA A 125 2.14 -9.23 -9.94
C ALA A 125 3.28 -8.76 -10.86
N TRP A 126 3.61 -7.47 -10.85
CA TRP A 126 4.66 -6.93 -11.72
C TRP A 126 6.05 -7.08 -11.11
N PRO A 127 7.08 -7.40 -11.91
CA PRO A 127 8.47 -7.24 -11.49
C PRO A 127 8.76 -5.79 -11.12
N GLY A 128 9.57 -5.56 -10.09
CA GLY A 128 9.86 -4.20 -9.61
C GLY A 128 10.57 -3.32 -10.63
N ASN A 129 11.34 -3.89 -11.57
CA ASN A 129 11.96 -3.13 -12.66
C ASN A 129 10.94 -2.65 -13.71
N ASP A 130 9.81 -3.34 -13.82
CA ASP A 130 8.77 -3.05 -14.81
C ASP A 130 7.59 -2.27 -14.24
N SER A 131 7.45 -2.21 -12.91
CA SER A 131 6.36 -1.51 -12.22
C SER A 131 6.35 0.01 -12.45
N LEU A 132 7.50 0.61 -12.78
CA LEU A 132 7.59 2.01 -13.20
C LEU A 132 6.88 2.30 -14.54
N ARG A 133 6.51 1.25 -15.29
CA ARG A 133 5.79 1.34 -16.57
C ARG A 133 4.28 1.14 -16.41
N THR A 134 3.82 0.89 -15.19
CA THR A 134 2.41 0.68 -14.84
C THR A 134 1.92 1.75 -13.88
N ASP A 135 0.67 1.66 -13.42
CA ASP A 135 0.19 2.52 -12.33
C ASP A 135 1.02 2.25 -11.08
N HIS A 136 1.57 3.31 -10.48
CA HIS A 136 2.41 3.25 -9.30
C HIS A 136 2.36 4.58 -8.55
N VAL A 137 2.69 4.55 -7.26
CA VAL A 137 2.82 5.76 -6.44
C VAL A 137 4.17 5.76 -5.75
N TRP A 138 4.92 6.84 -5.92
CA TRP A 138 6.17 7.06 -5.22
C TRP A 138 5.93 7.70 -3.85
N ILE A 139 6.49 7.11 -2.80
CA ILE A 139 6.27 7.55 -1.44
C ILE A 139 7.61 7.91 -0.82
N ALA A 140 7.81 9.22 -0.62
CA ALA A 140 9.00 9.75 0.03
C ALA A 140 8.95 9.49 1.53
N LEU A 141 9.44 8.33 1.95
CA LEU A 141 9.68 8.01 3.36
C LEU A 141 11.13 8.32 3.72
N GLU A 142 11.32 8.89 4.91
CA GLU A 142 12.64 9.03 5.50
C GLU A 142 13.15 7.65 5.95
N PRO A 143 14.46 7.38 5.89
CA PRO A 143 15.02 6.15 6.41
C PRO A 143 14.73 6.00 7.90
N GLY A 144 14.16 4.86 8.31
CA GLY A 144 13.79 4.65 9.70
C GLY A 144 12.90 3.46 9.95
N ARG A 145 12.46 3.32 11.21
CA ARG A 145 11.55 2.26 11.62
C ARG A 145 10.15 2.83 11.76
N TYR A 146 9.18 2.17 11.14
CA TYR A 146 7.79 2.56 11.13
C TYR A 146 6.94 1.49 11.81
N ALA A 147 6.02 1.89 12.68
CA ALA A 147 4.89 1.04 13.06
C ALA A 147 3.86 1.11 11.95
N VAL A 148 3.43 -0.05 11.48
CA VAL A 148 2.41 -0.20 10.45
C VAL A 148 1.22 -0.93 11.05
N ARG A 149 0.03 -0.36 10.89
CA ARG A 149 -1.23 -0.93 11.36
C ARG A 149 -2.33 -0.70 10.35
N ALA A 150 -3.31 -1.58 10.35
CA ALA A 150 -4.46 -1.49 9.47
C ALA A 150 -5.77 -1.35 10.25
N ALA A 151 -6.75 -0.71 9.64
CA ALA A 151 -8.13 -0.69 10.08
C ALA A 151 -9.04 -0.76 8.86
N HIS A 152 -10.19 -1.42 9.01
CA HIS A 152 -11.27 -1.35 8.03
C HIS A 152 -12.41 -0.52 8.61
N VAL A 153 -12.81 0.53 7.90
CA VAL A 153 -13.72 1.56 8.40
C VAL A 153 -14.91 1.71 7.45
N ARG A 154 -16.07 1.98 8.04
CA ARG A 154 -17.31 2.24 7.32
C ARG A 154 -17.86 3.61 7.73
N PRO A 155 -17.32 4.72 7.21
CA PRO A 155 -17.78 6.06 7.58
C PRO A 155 -19.22 6.33 7.14
N GLY A 156 -19.71 5.63 6.10
CA GLY A 156 -21.07 5.75 5.58
C GLY A 156 -21.70 4.39 5.25
N PRO A 157 -23.00 4.34 4.97
CA PRO A 157 -23.70 3.09 4.65
C PRO A 157 -23.11 2.38 3.41
N GLU A 158 -22.57 3.13 2.45
CA GLU A 158 -22.07 2.60 1.18
C GLU A 158 -20.56 2.86 0.97
N THR A 159 -19.87 3.41 1.97
CA THR A 159 -18.44 3.75 1.89
C THR A 159 -17.64 2.87 2.83
N TRP A 160 -16.73 2.08 2.27
CA TRP A 160 -15.91 1.10 2.99
C TRP A 160 -14.45 1.34 2.61
N LEU A 161 -13.60 1.52 3.62
CA LEU A 161 -12.21 1.92 3.46
C LEU A 161 -11.30 0.99 4.24
N GLY A 162 -10.25 0.51 3.59
CA GLY A 162 -9.06 0.06 4.29
C GLY A 162 -8.16 1.25 4.56
N LEU A 163 -7.70 1.41 5.79
CA LEU A 163 -6.68 2.38 6.17
C LEU A 163 -5.45 1.61 6.62
N VAL A 164 -4.28 1.94 6.07
CA VAL A 164 -2.99 1.43 6.55
C VAL A 164 -2.12 2.61 6.95
N GLN A 165 -1.83 2.75 8.24
CA GLN A 165 -1.07 3.87 8.76
C GLN A 165 0.39 3.52 8.97
N LEU A 166 1.26 4.42 8.49
CA LEU A 166 2.69 4.44 8.76
C LEU A 166 2.98 5.48 9.84
N ARG A 167 3.52 5.03 10.98
CA ARG A 167 3.93 5.92 12.07
C ARG A 167 5.43 5.78 12.33
N PRO A 168 6.24 6.84 12.14
CA PRO A 168 7.64 6.81 12.53
C PRO A 168 7.77 6.43 14.00
N LEU A 169 8.61 5.44 14.29
CA LEU A 169 9.02 5.11 15.64
C LEU A 169 10.29 5.90 15.94
N ALA A 170 10.29 6.61 17.06
CA ALA A 170 11.49 7.30 17.52
C ALA A 170 12.65 6.28 17.60
N HIS A 171 13.85 6.71 17.19
CA HIS A 171 15.07 5.96 17.46
C HIS A 171 15.20 5.86 18.99
N GLY A 172 14.96 4.66 19.52
CA GLY A 172 15.18 4.34 20.94
C GLY A 172 16.65 4.34 21.29
#